data_AF-A0A968RKS8-F1
#
_entry.id   AF-A0A968RKS8-F1
#
_cell.length_a   1.000
_cell.length_b   1.000
_cell.length_c   1.000
_cell.angle_alpha   90.00
_cell.angle_beta   90.00
_cell.angle_gamma   90.00
#
_symmetry.space_group_name_H-M   'P 1'
#
loop_
_entity.id
_entity.type
_entity.pdbx_description
1 polymer ?
#
loop_
_entity_poly.entity_id
_entity_poly.type
_entity_poly.pdbx_seq_one_letter_code
_entity_poly.pdbx_strand_id
1 'polypeptide(L)'
;MRPLFAIFLLAWMVPFAAQSQMAAEQFSVNHTEFLGQLEVMMTASKREVLQNTFVEFEKTFKSAYFTAPEIDTIIATSNRMLDYRMTPSPFFENYLKGLMVAKIHPVDGSKQFLEWHTVLNKILSNLENKKTRPYSDFIAFSQYFSKTTPCGIRIWVAIG
;
A
#
# COMPACT_ATOMS: atom_id res chain seq x y z
N MET A 1 -38.71 51.77 5.33
CA MET A 1 -37.83 51.21 6.35
C MET A 1 -37.25 49.90 5.83
N ARG A 2 -35.91 49.86 5.76
CA ARG A 2 -34.93 48.77 5.50
C ARG A 2 -35.46 47.39 5.00
N PRO A 3 -34.92 46.86 3.87
CA PRO A 3 -35.18 45.49 3.44
C PRO A 3 -34.39 44.52 4.35
N LEU A 4 -34.99 44.16 5.48
CA LEU A 4 -34.45 43.19 6.45
C LEU A 4 -34.50 41.73 5.94
N PHE A 5 -35.06 41.48 4.75
CA PHE A 5 -35.23 40.13 4.20
C PHE A 5 -34.05 39.65 3.33
N ALA A 6 -33.15 40.55 2.91
CA ALA A 6 -32.06 40.20 1.99
C ALA A 6 -30.84 39.54 2.66
N ILE A 7 -30.79 39.50 3.99
CA ILE A 7 -29.62 39.00 4.74
C ILE A 7 -29.70 37.48 4.97
N PHE A 8 -30.88 36.86 4.85
CA PHE A 8 -31.04 35.42 5.13
C PHE A 8 -30.65 34.50 3.96
N LEU A 9 -30.42 35.04 2.76
CA LEU A 9 -30.06 34.26 1.56
C LEU A 9 -28.54 34.09 1.34
N LEU A 10 -27.70 34.73 2.17
CA LEU A 10 -26.24 34.69 2.04
C LEU A 10 -25.54 33.72 3.00
N ALA A 11 -26.28 33.03 3.86
CA ALA A 11 -25.73 32.10 4.86
C ALA A 11 -25.67 30.63 4.41
N TRP A 12 -25.98 30.35 3.14
CA TRP A 12 -25.92 28.99 2.55
C TRP A 12 -24.73 28.78 1.60
N MET A 13 -23.75 29.70 1.59
CA MET A 13 -22.42 29.39 1.10
C MET A 13 -21.54 29.00 2.28
N VAL A 14 -21.85 27.87 2.90
CA VAL A 14 -20.80 27.12 3.59
C VAL A 14 -19.88 26.65 2.46
N PRO A 15 -18.60 27.05 2.41
CA PRO A 15 -17.68 26.35 1.55
C PRO A 15 -17.68 24.92 2.09
N PHE A 16 -18.26 24.00 1.34
CA PHE A 16 -17.90 22.60 1.44
C PHE A 16 -16.40 22.61 1.20
N ALA A 17 -15.63 22.65 2.29
CA ALA A 17 -14.21 22.45 2.24
C ALA A 17 -14.10 21.12 1.51
N ALA A 18 -13.68 21.19 0.25
CA ALA A 18 -13.29 20.04 -0.50
C ALA A 18 -12.18 19.44 0.35
N GLN A 19 -12.54 18.48 1.20
CA GLN A 19 -11.61 17.51 1.71
C GLN A 19 -11.27 16.72 0.47
N SER A 20 -10.38 17.31 -0.33
CA SER A 20 -9.69 16.63 -1.40
C SER A 20 -9.01 15.49 -0.67
N GLN A 21 -9.62 14.31 -0.75
CA GLN A 21 -8.97 13.05 -0.53
C GLN A 21 -7.92 12.93 -1.64
N MET A 22 -6.89 13.78 -1.57
CA MET A 22 -5.70 13.59 -2.36
C MET A 22 -5.05 12.40 -1.69
N ALA A 23 -5.30 11.22 -2.26
CA ALA A 23 -4.28 10.19 -2.21
C ALA A 23 -2.98 10.90 -2.58
N ALA A 24 -2.03 10.98 -1.63
CA ALA A 24 -0.80 11.71 -1.83
C ALA A 24 -0.22 11.29 -3.18
N GLU A 25 0.18 12.24 -4.04
CA GLU A 25 0.71 11.89 -5.35
C GLU A 25 1.96 11.02 -5.20
N GLN A 26 2.69 11.20 -4.09
CA GLN A 26 3.78 10.35 -3.63
C GLN A 26 3.79 10.31 -2.10
N PHE A 27 4.20 9.17 -1.56
CA PHE A 27 4.50 9.00 -0.15
C PHE A 27 5.78 9.73 0.26
N SER A 28 5.80 10.25 1.49
CA SER A 28 6.99 10.86 2.09
C SER A 28 8.11 9.84 2.30
N VAL A 29 9.36 10.28 2.16
CA VAL A 29 10.56 9.50 2.48
C VAL A 29 10.71 9.34 4.00
N ASN A 30 10.10 10.22 4.79
CA ASN A 30 10.10 10.10 6.24
C ASN A 30 9.23 8.91 6.67
N HIS A 31 9.83 7.94 7.36
CA HIS A 31 9.21 6.67 7.75
C HIS A 31 7.95 6.85 8.61
N THR A 32 7.92 7.86 9.49
CA THR A 32 6.75 8.15 10.33
C THR A 32 5.63 8.81 9.55
N GLU A 33 5.97 9.75 8.66
CA GLU A 33 4.99 10.40 7.79
C GLU A 33 4.39 9.42 6.78
N PHE A 34 5.20 8.50 6.24
CA PHE A 34 4.75 7.41 5.37
C PHE A 34 3.65 6.59 6.03
N LEU A 35 3.86 6.16 7.28
CA LEU A 35 2.89 5.36 8.02
C LEU A 35 1.56 6.10 8.22
N GLY A 36 1.60 7.38 8.56
CA GLY A 36 0.39 8.21 8.69
C GLY A 36 -0.34 8.44 7.36
N GLN A 37 0.39 8.64 6.26
CA GLN A 37 -0.21 8.76 4.92
C GLN A 37 -0.85 7.44 4.47
N LEU A 38 -0.20 6.31 4.75
CA LEU A 38 -0.73 4.98 4.48
C LEU A 38 -1.99 4.70 5.31
N GLU A 39 -2.02 5.11 6.58
CA GLU A 39 -3.21 5.01 7.44
C GLU A 39 -4.42 5.72 6.82
N VAL A 40 -4.24 6.99 6.45
CA VAL A 40 -5.32 7.80 5.84
C VAL A 40 -5.85 7.12 4.58
N MET A 41 -4.96 6.60 3.72
CA MET A 41 -5.35 5.92 2.50
C MET A 41 -6.13 4.62 2.77
N MET A 42 -5.69 3.82 3.74
CA MET A 42 -6.32 2.52 4.05
C MET A 42 -7.64 2.69 4.80
N THR A 43 -7.77 3.73 5.64
CA THR A 43 -8.97 4.00 6.45
C THR A 43 -10.04 4.80 5.71
N ALA A 44 -9.70 5.47 4.59
CA ALA A 44 -10.61 6.33 3.84
C ALA A 44 -11.93 5.66 3.44
N SER A 45 -11.90 4.36 3.13
CA SER A 45 -13.08 3.61 2.68
C SER A 45 -13.92 3.00 3.81
N LYS A 46 -13.50 3.13 5.07
CA LYS A 46 -14.12 2.53 6.27
C LYS A 46 -14.38 1.02 6.21
N ARG A 47 -13.68 0.29 5.32
CA ARG A 47 -13.77 -1.18 5.25
C ARG A 47 -12.94 -1.80 6.36
N GLU A 48 -13.56 -2.62 7.19
CA GLU A 48 -12.88 -3.30 8.31
C GLU A 48 -11.68 -4.11 7.84
N VAL A 49 -11.77 -4.77 6.68
CA VAL A 49 -10.66 -5.58 6.14
C VAL A 49 -9.41 -4.74 5.87
N LEU A 50 -9.56 -3.52 5.35
CA LEU A 50 -8.44 -2.62 5.08
C LEU A 50 -7.85 -2.08 6.38
N GLN A 51 -8.70 -1.70 7.33
CA GLN A 51 -8.27 -1.21 8.64
C GLN A 51 -7.49 -2.29 9.40
N ASN A 52 -8.01 -3.51 9.45
CA ASN A 52 -7.34 -4.64 10.10
C ASN A 52 -5.99 -4.94 9.44
N THR A 53 -5.93 -4.94 8.11
CA THR A 53 -4.66 -5.13 7.37
C THR A 53 -3.64 -4.04 7.70
N PHE A 54 -4.09 -2.79 7.81
CA PHE A 54 -3.22 -1.69 8.21
C PHE A 54 -2.72 -1.83 9.65
N VAL A 55 -3.59 -2.17 10.61
CA VAL A 55 -3.21 -2.36 12.02
C VAL A 55 -2.19 -3.48 12.18
N GLU A 56 -2.35 -4.60 11.46
CA GLU A 56 -1.38 -5.70 11.44
C GLU A 56 -0.02 -5.24 10.89
N PHE A 57 -0.03 -4.48 9.79
CA PHE A 57 1.17 -3.90 9.21
C PHE A 57 1.84 -2.88 10.15
N GLU A 58 1.06 -1.98 10.75
CA GLU A 58 1.54 -0.96 11.69
C GLU A 58 2.24 -1.60 12.89
N LYS A 59 1.65 -2.65 13.47
CA LYS A 59 2.26 -3.41 14.56
C LYS A 59 3.61 -3.99 14.15
N THR A 60 3.71 -4.53 12.94
CA THR A 60 4.93 -5.10 12.38
C THR A 60 5.98 -4.02 12.05
N PHE A 61 5.53 -2.85 11.62
CA PHE A 61 6.39 -1.70 11.35
C PHE A 61 7.01 -1.16 12.65
N LYS A 62 6.20 -1.00 13.70
CA LYS A 62 6.63 -0.53 15.02
C LYS A 62 7.55 -1.53 15.76
N SER A 63 7.47 -2.81 15.44
CA SER A 63 8.34 -3.83 16.05
C SER A 63 9.76 -3.90 15.45
N ALA A 64 10.12 -2.97 14.57
CA ALA A 64 11.41 -2.94 13.86
C ALA A 64 11.69 -4.22 13.04
N TYR A 65 10.62 -4.88 12.57
CA TYR A 65 10.72 -6.09 11.74
C TYR A 65 11.36 -5.81 10.36
N PHE A 66 11.17 -4.58 9.86
CA PHE A 66 11.81 -4.09 8.64
C PHE A 66 12.98 -3.18 9.00
N THR A 67 14.11 -3.39 8.34
CA THR A 67 15.27 -2.50 8.40
C THR A 67 15.01 -1.23 7.58
N ALA A 68 15.73 -0.14 7.87
CA ALA A 68 15.62 1.11 7.12
C ALA A 68 15.67 0.94 5.57
N PRO A 69 16.63 0.20 4.97
CA PRO A 69 16.64 0.01 3.51
C PRO A 69 15.45 -0.81 2.98
N GLU A 70 14.87 -1.69 3.78
CA GLU A 70 13.65 -2.41 3.41
C GLU A 70 12.44 -1.48 3.43
N ILE A 71 12.36 -0.58 4.41
CA ILE A 71 11.32 0.45 4.46
C ILE A 71 11.42 1.37 3.24
N ASP A 72 12.63 1.80 2.88
CA ASP A 72 12.84 2.63 1.67
C ASP A 72 12.38 1.88 0.40
N THR A 73 12.60 0.57 0.35
CA THR A 73 12.11 -0.28 -0.74
C THR A 73 10.57 -0.33 -0.75
N ILE A 74 9.93 -0.48 0.41
CA ILE A 74 8.47 -0.48 0.55
C ILE A 74 7.88 0.87 0.08
N ILE A 75 8.49 1.99 0.48
CA ILE A 75 8.07 3.34 0.07
C ILE A 75 8.20 3.48 -1.45
N ALA A 76 9.34 3.08 -2.02
CA ALA A 76 9.58 3.15 -3.46
C ALA A 76 8.57 2.31 -4.27
N THR A 77 8.27 1.09 -3.83
CA THR A 77 7.26 0.24 -4.47
C THR A 77 5.85 0.80 -4.29
N SER A 78 5.52 1.34 -3.11
CA SER A 78 4.24 2.00 -2.83
C SER A 78 4.02 3.21 -3.75
N ASN A 79 5.07 4.01 -3.99
CA ASN A 79 5.02 5.12 -4.95
C ASN A 79 4.78 4.64 -6.38
N ARG A 80 5.44 3.57 -6.82
CA ARG A 80 5.17 2.97 -8.14
C ARG A 80 3.72 2.50 -8.27
N MET A 81 3.13 1.94 -7.21
CA MET A 81 1.71 1.56 -7.23
C MET A 81 0.79 2.78 -7.37
N LEU A 82 1.15 3.92 -6.76
CA LEU A 82 0.42 5.19 -6.93
C LEU A 82 0.55 5.74 -8.36
N ASP A 83 1.71 5.63 -9.00
CA ASP A 83 1.91 6.04 -10.40
C ASP A 83 0.94 5.31 -11.35
N TYR A 84 0.68 4.03 -11.07
CA TYR A 84 -0.31 3.21 -11.78
C TYR A 84 -1.76 3.43 -11.34
N ARG A 85 -2.01 4.39 -10.43
CA ARG A 85 -3.34 4.71 -9.85
C ARG A 85 -4.01 3.48 -9.22
N MET A 86 -3.22 2.60 -8.60
CA MET A 86 -3.75 1.42 -7.92
C MET A 86 -4.58 1.82 -6.69
N THR A 87 -5.75 1.22 -6.52
CA THR A 87 -6.67 1.52 -5.42
C THR A 87 -6.27 0.82 -4.11
N PRO A 88 -6.67 1.36 -2.94
CA PRO A 88 -6.31 0.77 -1.64
C PRO A 88 -6.75 -0.69 -1.50
N SER A 89 -7.98 -1.01 -1.92
CA SER A 89 -8.45 -2.38 -2.12
C SER A 89 -8.70 -2.64 -3.60
N PRO A 90 -8.28 -3.80 -4.16
CA PRO A 90 -7.58 -4.90 -3.49
C PRO A 90 -6.03 -4.75 -3.49
N PHE A 91 -5.46 -3.76 -4.17
CA PHE A 91 -4.03 -3.77 -4.52
C PHE A 91 -3.09 -3.50 -3.34
N PHE A 92 -3.29 -2.41 -2.60
CA PHE A 92 -2.47 -2.11 -1.41
C PHE A 92 -2.74 -3.09 -0.27
N GLU A 93 -4.00 -3.49 -0.09
CA GLU A 93 -4.37 -4.54 0.85
C GLU A 93 -3.55 -5.82 0.62
N ASN A 94 -3.54 -6.32 -0.62
CA ASN A 94 -2.81 -7.53 -0.98
C ASN A 94 -1.30 -7.33 -0.91
N TYR A 95 -0.80 -6.13 -1.21
CA TYR A 95 0.61 -5.78 -1.06
C TYR A 95 1.07 -5.91 0.39
N LEU A 96 0.37 -5.26 1.33
CA LEU A 96 0.72 -5.29 2.75
C LEU A 96 0.63 -6.71 3.31
N LYS A 97 -0.39 -7.49 2.92
CA LYS A 97 -0.47 -8.92 3.23
C LYS A 97 0.70 -9.71 2.65
N GLY A 98 1.13 -9.38 1.44
CA GLY A 98 2.31 -9.96 0.80
C GLY A 98 3.60 -9.67 1.58
N LEU A 99 3.79 -8.43 2.04
CA LEU A 99 4.96 -8.03 2.82
C LEU A 99 5.10 -8.83 4.13
N MET A 100 4.00 -9.04 4.84
CA MET A 100 3.99 -9.82 6.08
C MET A 100 4.39 -11.28 5.86
N VAL A 101 4.17 -11.80 4.64
CA VAL A 101 4.47 -13.17 4.26
C VAL A 101 5.85 -13.29 3.62
N ALA A 102 6.32 -12.26 2.90
CA ALA A 102 7.59 -12.27 2.18
C ALA A 102 8.83 -12.41 3.07
N LYS A 103 8.70 -12.14 4.37
CA LYS A 103 9.78 -12.21 5.36
C LYS A 103 9.53 -13.26 6.45
N ILE A 104 8.57 -14.16 6.25
CA ILE A 104 8.15 -15.16 7.24
C ILE A 104 9.29 -16.08 7.72
N HIS A 105 10.36 -16.23 6.92
CA HIS A 105 11.52 -17.04 7.29
C HIS A 105 12.52 -16.29 8.19
N PRO A 106 12.84 -16.82 9.38
CA PRO A 106 13.69 -16.14 10.35
C PRO A 106 15.18 -16.07 9.95
N VAL A 107 15.66 -16.95 9.06
CA VAL A 107 17.09 -17.03 8.67
C VAL A 107 17.38 -16.30 7.36
N ASP A 108 16.50 -16.40 6.36
CA ASP A 108 16.70 -15.83 5.02
C ASP A 108 15.69 -14.71 4.66
N GLY A 109 14.91 -14.23 5.63
CA GLY A 109 13.78 -13.33 5.40
C GLY A 109 14.14 -12.05 4.64
N SER A 110 15.30 -11.43 4.93
CA SER A 110 15.75 -10.24 4.20
C SER A 110 16.11 -10.54 2.73
N LYS A 111 16.69 -11.71 2.46
CA LYS A 111 17.01 -12.12 1.08
C LYS A 111 15.74 -12.44 0.30
N GLN A 112 14.81 -13.16 0.90
CA GLN A 112 13.51 -13.48 0.32
C GLN A 112 12.72 -12.20 0.01
N PHE A 113 12.72 -11.24 0.94
CA PHE A 113 12.10 -9.94 0.74
C PHE A 113 12.67 -9.20 -0.48
N LEU A 114 14.00 -9.20 -0.64
CA LEU A 114 14.67 -8.54 -1.77
C LEU A 114 14.39 -9.26 -3.10
N GLU A 115 14.45 -10.58 -3.13
CA GLU A 115 14.13 -11.38 -4.32
C GLU A 115 12.67 -11.19 -4.73
N TRP A 116 11.75 -11.21 -3.76
CA TRP A 116 10.32 -10.97 -3.98
C TRP A 116 10.07 -9.56 -4.55
N HIS A 117 10.69 -8.51 -3.97
CA HIS A 117 10.61 -7.15 -4.51
C HIS A 117 11.26 -7.02 -5.88
N THR A 118 12.32 -7.78 -6.17
CA THR A 118 12.97 -7.79 -7.49
C THR A 118 12.00 -8.27 -8.56
N VAL A 119 11.32 -9.39 -8.32
CA VAL A 119 10.30 -9.91 -9.25
C VAL A 119 9.12 -8.95 -9.35
N LEU A 120 8.64 -8.43 -8.22
CA LEU A 120 7.54 -7.46 -8.19
C LEU A 120 7.86 -6.20 -9.01
N ASN A 121 9.07 -5.67 -8.86
CA ASN A 121 9.52 -4.49 -9.60
C ASN A 121 9.69 -4.76 -11.09
N LYS A 122 10.15 -5.96 -11.49
CA LYS A 122 10.16 -6.37 -12.91
C LYS A 122 8.74 -6.38 -13.48
N ILE A 123 7.78 -6.94 -12.75
CA ILE A 123 6.37 -6.96 -13.17
C ILE A 123 5.82 -5.54 -13.29
N LEU A 124 6.03 -4.70 -12.28
CA LEU A 124 5.60 -3.28 -12.29
C LEU A 124 6.24 -2.49 -13.43
N SER A 125 7.49 -2.79 -13.81
CA SER A 125 8.18 -2.11 -14.92
C SER A 125 7.70 -2.56 -16.29
N ASN A 126 7.22 -3.81 -16.41
CA ASN A 126 6.71 -4.40 -17.64
C ASN A 126 5.19 -4.24 -17.82
N LEU A 127 4.52 -3.41 -17.00
CA LEU A 127 3.08 -3.18 -17.14
C LEU A 127 2.77 -2.32 -18.36
N GLU A 128 2.53 -2.96 -19.49
CA GLU A 128 2.02 -2.28 -20.68
C GLU A 128 0.55 -1.87 -20.47
N ASN A 129 0.21 -0.67 -20.92
CA ASN A 129 -1.16 -0.15 -20.95
C ASN A 129 -1.88 -0.15 -19.58
N LYS A 130 -1.13 0.02 -18.46
CA LYS A 130 -1.67 0.04 -17.09
C LYS A 130 -2.46 -1.22 -16.71
N LYS A 131 -2.19 -2.36 -17.35
CA LYS A 131 -2.83 -3.63 -16.99
C LYS A 131 -2.27 -4.12 -15.67
N THR A 132 -2.99 -3.94 -14.56
CA THR A 132 -2.54 -4.33 -13.21
C THR A 132 -2.74 -5.82 -12.88
N ARG A 133 -3.24 -6.61 -13.82
CA ARG A 133 -3.50 -8.05 -13.64
C ARG A 133 -2.23 -8.86 -13.32
N PRO A 134 -1.10 -8.72 -14.04
CA PRO A 134 0.12 -9.49 -13.74
C PRO A 134 0.62 -9.24 -12.31
N TYR A 135 0.47 -8.02 -11.81
CA TYR A 135 0.76 -7.67 -10.42
C TYR A 135 -0.15 -8.45 -9.47
N SER A 136 -1.48 -8.41 -9.69
CA SER A 136 -2.44 -9.10 -8.83
C SER A 136 -2.22 -10.62 -8.81
N ASP A 137 -1.95 -11.21 -9.96
CA ASP A 137 -1.70 -12.64 -10.11
C ASP A 137 -0.43 -13.06 -9.36
N PHE A 138 0.64 -12.26 -9.45
CA PHE A 138 1.88 -12.51 -8.71
C PHE A 138 1.70 -12.42 -7.20
N ILE A 139 0.99 -11.39 -6.71
CA ILE A 139 0.75 -11.25 -5.28
C ILE A 139 -0.10 -12.44 -4.77
N ALA A 140 -1.16 -12.81 -5.47
CA ALA A 140 -1.99 -13.96 -5.12
C ALA A 140 -1.20 -15.26 -5.10
N PHE A 141 -0.36 -15.49 -6.13
CA PHE A 141 0.56 -16.63 -6.17
C PHE A 141 1.51 -16.64 -4.98
N SER A 142 2.13 -15.49 -4.65
CA SER A 142 3.09 -15.38 -3.54
C SER A 142 2.47 -15.71 -2.19
N GLN A 143 1.24 -15.23 -1.95
CA GLN A 143 0.50 -15.51 -0.73
C GLN A 143 0.06 -16.98 -0.65
N TYR A 144 -0.39 -17.56 -1.77
CA TYR A 144 -0.75 -18.97 -1.84
C TYR A 144 0.46 -19.86 -1.57
N PHE A 145 1.56 -19.63 -2.28
CA PHE A 145 2.78 -20.42 -2.20
C PHE A 145 3.36 -20.43 -0.78
N SER A 146 3.40 -19.27 -0.14
CA SER A 146 3.95 -19.15 1.21
C SER A 146 3.06 -19.81 2.29
N LYS A 147 1.75 -19.89 2.05
CA LYS A 147 0.82 -20.63 2.93
C LYS A 147 0.95 -22.15 2.75
N THR A 148 1.16 -22.61 1.51
CA THR A 148 1.21 -24.04 1.18
C THR A 148 2.59 -24.66 1.38
N THR A 149 3.65 -23.87 1.37
CA THR A 149 5.03 -24.35 1.61
C THR A 149 5.72 -23.54 2.71
N PRO A 150 5.49 -23.89 4.00
CA PRO A 150 6.19 -23.26 5.12
C PRO A 150 7.70 -23.57 5.14
N CYS A 151 8.16 -24.52 4.31
CA CYS A 151 9.51 -25.06 4.33
C CYS A 151 10.11 -25.09 2.91
N GLY A 152 10.80 -24.00 2.56
CA GLY A 152 11.94 -23.94 1.65
C GLY A 152 11.86 -24.65 0.29
N ILE A 153 11.55 -23.90 -0.77
CA ILE A 153 12.20 -24.07 -2.09
C ILE A 153 12.47 -22.68 -2.69
N ARG A 154 13.73 -22.44 -3.08
CA ARG A 154 14.19 -21.28 -3.87
C ARG A 154 13.53 -21.32 -5.26
N ILE A 155 12.40 -20.63 -5.47
CA ILE A 155 11.74 -20.57 -6.79
C ILE A 155 11.73 -19.15 -7.39
N TRP A 156 11.99 -18.09 -6.61
CA TRP A 156 11.99 -16.71 -7.14
C TRP A 156 13.07 -16.46 -8.20
N VAL A 157 14.12 -17.28 -8.25
CA VAL A 157 15.17 -17.25 -9.29
C VAL A 157 14.70 -17.87 -10.61
N ALA A 158 13.67 -18.72 -10.61
CA ALA A 158 13.20 -19.43 -11.81
C ALA A 158 12.10 -18.69 -12.60
N ILE A 159 11.52 -17.63 -12.03
CA ILE A 159 10.36 -16.91 -12.60
C ILE A 159 10.76 -15.49 -13.10
N GLY A 160 12.00 -15.05 -12.88
CA GLY A 160 12.49 -13.73 -13.27
C GLY A 160 13.60 -13.78 -14.30
#